data_AF-R0FUH7-F1
#
_entry.id   AF-R0FUH7-F1
#
_cell.length_a   1.000
_cell.length_b   1.000
_cell.length_c   1.000
_cell.angle_alpha   90.00
_cell.angle_beta   90.00
_cell.angle_gamma   90.00
#
_symmetry.space_group_name_H-M   'P 1'
#
loop_
_entity.id
_entity.type
_entity.pdbx_description
1 polymer ?
#
loop_
_entity_poly.entity_id
_entity_poly.type
_entity_poly.pdbx_seq_one_letter_code
_entity_poly.pdbx_strand_id
1 'polypeptide(L)'
;SVCTFPEFLKDEIKSMNSGIYRWCSPASVEELQSLLVDYKANSNGVSMKLVAGNTSVGYYKDEREQNYDKYIDITRIPQLKEIREKQNGVEIGSVVTISKVIAALKEIKVSPGVEKMLGKLATHMEKIAARFIRNSGSIGGNLVMAQKKHFPSDMATILLAAGAFVNIMSLSRGLENLPLEEFLQGSPLEAHDLVVSIEIPFWHSETDSELLFETYRAAPRPNGSALAYLNAAFLAEVKDTMVVNCKLAFGAYGTKHAIRCKEMEDFLSGKVITDKVLFEAITLLGNVVVPEDGTSNPAYRSSLAPGFLFEFLHTLITHHTTDKPSNGYNLDPPKPLPMLSSSQHIPINNEYNPVGQPVTKAGASLQASGEAIYVDDIPSPTNCLYGAFIYSKKPYARIIGIHFKENSVPQGVVAVISCKDIPTNGKNVGMKTGLGSDHLFAEDFTISVGECLALVVADTQRHADAAANLAVVEYETEDLEPPILSVEDAVKKSSMFEINPFLYPQQVGDTSKGMAAADHRIISSEIRLGSQYVFYMETQTALAVPDEDNSIVVYSSSQTPQYVHTSVATCLGIPENNVRVITRRVGGGFGGKAVKSMP
;
A
#
# COMPACT_ATOMS: atom_id res chain seq x y z
N SER A 1 39.15 1.43 -3.37
CA SER A 1 38.65 2.79 -3.18
C SER A 1 37.64 2.74 -2.04
N VAL A 2 37.96 3.33 -0.90
CA VAL A 2 37.04 3.41 0.25
C VAL A 2 35.98 4.43 -0.13
N CYS A 3 34.72 4.01 -0.25
CA CYS A 3 33.61 4.89 -0.57
C CYS A 3 33.41 5.89 0.57
N THR A 4 34.04 7.06 0.48
CA THR A 4 33.86 8.15 1.44
C THR A 4 32.54 8.84 1.16
N PHE A 5 31.67 8.87 2.16
CA PHE A 5 30.39 9.58 2.13
C PHE A 5 30.60 11.04 1.69
N PRO A 6 29.89 11.55 0.66
CA PRO A 6 30.11 12.89 0.13
C PRO A 6 29.99 13.97 1.21
N GLU A 7 30.95 14.89 1.28
CA GLU A 7 31.00 15.92 2.35
C GLU A 7 29.81 16.87 2.33
N PHE A 8 29.22 17.17 1.17
CA PHE A 8 28.04 18.03 1.07
C PHE A 8 26.78 17.45 1.74
N LEU A 9 26.77 16.14 2.03
CA LEU A 9 25.69 15.48 2.80
C LEU A 9 25.93 15.51 4.32
N LYS A 10 27.07 16.04 4.77
CA LYS A 10 27.42 16.15 6.21
C LYS A 10 27.06 17.51 6.81
N ASP A 11 26.67 18.48 6.00
CA ASP A 11 26.31 19.82 6.48
C ASP A 11 24.95 19.79 7.19
N GLU A 12 24.94 20.16 8.48
CA GLU A 12 23.72 20.29 9.27
C GLU A 12 22.91 21.51 8.84
N ILE A 13 21.89 21.29 8.01
CA ILE A 13 20.90 22.31 7.66
C ILE A 13 19.99 22.53 8.87
N LYS A 14 20.11 23.69 9.53
CA LYS A 14 19.28 24.10 10.67
C LYS A 14 17.91 24.67 10.26
N SER A 15 17.81 25.21 9.05
CA SER A 15 16.57 25.68 8.44
C SER A 15 16.75 25.76 6.93
N MET A 16 15.81 25.21 6.15
CA MET A 16 15.78 25.35 4.70
C MET A 16 14.61 26.25 4.33
N ASN A 17 14.89 27.36 3.65
CA ASN A 17 13.88 28.29 3.16
C ASN A 17 14.01 28.35 1.64
N SER A 18 13.17 27.60 0.93
CA SER A 18 13.18 27.58 -0.54
C SER A 18 12.46 28.79 -1.15
N GLY A 19 12.00 29.75 -0.33
CA GLY A 19 11.12 30.84 -0.74
C GLY A 19 9.65 30.42 -0.88
N ILE A 20 9.38 29.13 -1.11
CA ILE A 20 8.03 28.56 -1.33
C ILE A 20 7.55 27.75 -0.11
N TYR A 21 8.44 27.00 0.54
CA TYR A 21 8.11 26.17 1.71
C TYR A 21 9.03 26.50 2.89
N ARG A 22 8.48 26.51 4.10
CA ARG A 22 9.26 26.72 5.34
C ARG A 22 9.33 25.45 6.16
N TRP A 23 10.54 24.96 6.42
CA TRP A 23 10.80 23.85 7.32
C TRP A 23 11.36 24.35 8.65
N CYS A 24 10.74 23.98 9.77
CA CYS A 24 11.26 24.26 11.11
C CYS A 24 11.40 22.97 11.93
N SER A 25 12.42 22.91 12.78
CA SER A 25 12.71 21.75 13.63
C SER A 25 12.90 22.19 15.09
N PRO A 26 11.82 22.38 15.87
CA PRO A 26 11.92 22.79 17.26
C PRO A 26 12.74 21.80 18.09
N ALA A 27 13.50 22.34 19.05
CA ALA A 27 14.36 21.56 19.95
C ALA A 27 13.64 21.10 21.22
N SER A 28 12.47 21.67 21.54
CA SER A 28 11.71 21.37 22.75
C SER A 28 10.19 21.41 22.51
N VAL A 29 9.42 20.86 23.45
CA VAL A 29 7.96 20.91 23.40
C VAL A 29 7.46 22.35 23.58
N GLU A 30 8.13 23.13 24.42
CA GLU A 30 7.81 24.53 24.71
C GLU A 30 8.03 25.43 23.48
N GLU A 31 9.11 25.19 22.73
CA GLU A 31 9.38 25.86 21.46
C GLU A 31 8.33 25.49 20.41
N LEU A 32 7.98 24.20 20.32
CA LEU A 32 6.91 23.75 19.44
C LEU A 32 5.58 24.41 19.81
N GLN A 33 5.21 24.47 21.09
CA GLN A 33 4.00 25.16 21.55
C GLN A 33 3.99 26.62 21.14
N SER A 34 5.09 27.34 21.37
CA SER A 34 5.23 28.76 21.00
C SER A 34 5.02 28.95 19.50
N LEU A 35 5.64 28.09 18.67
CA LEU A 35 5.43 28.10 17.22
C LEU A 35 3.98 27.84 16.84
N LEU A 36 3.33 26.86 17.46
CA LEU A 36 1.93 26.52 17.18
C LEU A 36 0.96 27.64 17.60
N VAL A 37 1.22 28.31 18.72
CA VAL A 37 0.45 29.49 19.19
C VAL A 37 0.62 30.64 18.21
N ASP A 38 1.85 30.98 17.85
CA ASP A 38 2.15 32.04 16.88
C ASP A 38 1.48 31.77 15.53
N TYR A 39 1.44 30.50 15.11
CA TYR A 39 0.75 30.11 13.88
C TYR A 39 -0.75 30.23 14.01
N LYS A 40 -1.36 29.76 15.10
CA LYS A 40 -2.81 29.90 15.30
C LYS A 40 -3.25 31.37 15.36
N ALA A 41 -2.42 32.26 15.93
CA ALA A 41 -2.71 33.69 16.03
C ALA A 41 -2.56 34.43 14.69
N ASN A 42 -1.62 34.01 13.84
CA ASN A 42 -1.29 34.67 12.57
C ASN A 42 -1.73 33.89 11.33
N SER A 43 -2.53 32.82 11.49
CA SER A 43 -2.98 31.96 10.39
C SER A 43 -4.05 32.66 9.56
N ASN A 44 -3.65 33.54 8.64
CA ASN A 44 -4.48 33.98 7.51
C ASN A 44 -4.63 32.83 6.48
N GLY A 45 -5.08 31.64 6.90
CA GLY A 45 -5.22 30.47 6.05
C GLY A 45 -3.93 29.67 5.78
N VAL A 46 -2.85 29.92 6.53
CA VAL A 46 -1.58 29.17 6.41
C VAL A 46 -1.76 27.72 6.85
N SER A 47 -1.51 26.78 5.94
CA SER A 47 -1.57 25.33 6.17
C SER A 47 -0.25 24.80 6.72
N MET A 48 -0.31 23.86 7.68
CA MET A 48 0.88 23.28 8.29
C MET A 48 0.78 21.77 8.50
N LYS A 49 1.94 21.11 8.53
CA LYS A 49 2.05 19.67 8.78
C LYS A 49 3.16 19.36 9.77
N LEU A 50 2.81 18.65 10.85
CA LEU A 50 3.80 18.01 11.72
C LEU A 50 4.41 16.79 10.99
N VAL A 51 5.72 16.67 11.02
CA VAL A 51 6.46 15.61 10.32
C VAL A 51 7.34 14.85 11.31
N ALA A 52 7.23 13.51 11.24
CA ALA A 52 8.16 12.59 11.85
C ALA A 52 8.78 11.69 10.76
N GLY A 53 8.37 10.41 10.70
CA GLY A 53 8.88 9.47 9.69
C GLY A 53 8.47 9.73 8.24
N ASN A 54 7.51 10.63 8.01
CA ASN A 54 6.92 10.95 6.70
C ASN A 54 6.46 9.72 5.88
N THR A 55 6.19 8.57 6.50
CA THR A 55 5.78 7.36 5.77
C THR A 55 4.32 7.40 5.31
N SER A 56 3.51 8.34 5.84
CA SER A 56 2.09 8.52 5.47
C SER A 56 1.91 8.89 4.01
N VAL A 57 2.84 9.67 3.43
CA VAL A 57 2.78 10.08 2.01
C VAL A 57 2.99 8.91 1.04
N GLY A 58 3.51 7.78 1.52
CA GLY A 58 3.55 6.53 0.76
C GLY A 58 2.19 5.83 0.68
N TYR A 59 1.31 6.09 1.64
CA TYR A 59 -0.02 5.50 1.73
C TYR A 59 -1.10 6.43 1.14
N TYR A 60 -1.13 7.69 1.60
CA TYR A 60 -2.03 8.71 1.09
C TYR A 60 -1.32 9.50 -0.01
N LYS A 61 -1.50 9.10 -1.27
CA LYS A 61 -0.85 9.75 -2.42
C LYS A 61 -1.21 11.23 -2.52
N ASP A 62 -2.47 11.58 -2.25
CA ASP A 62 -2.96 12.95 -2.23
C ASP A 62 -2.22 13.84 -1.22
N GLU A 63 -1.62 13.29 -0.16
CA GLU A 63 -0.77 14.08 0.75
C GLU A 63 0.53 14.56 0.12
N ARG A 64 1.03 13.87 -0.93
CA ARG A 64 2.20 14.35 -1.69
C ARG A 64 1.87 15.62 -2.48
N GLU A 65 0.61 15.75 -2.84
CA GLU A 65 0.07 16.81 -3.70
C GLU A 65 -0.47 17.96 -2.86
N GLN A 66 -0.85 17.71 -1.61
CA GLN A 66 -1.12 18.74 -0.63
C GLN A 66 0.15 19.52 -0.32
N ASN A 67 0.25 20.71 -0.92
CA ASN A 67 1.27 21.68 -0.58
C ASN A 67 0.90 22.32 0.75
N TYR A 68 1.70 22.05 1.79
CA TYR A 68 1.59 22.74 3.07
C TYR A 68 2.55 23.93 3.05
N ASP A 69 2.10 25.09 3.50
CA ASP A 69 2.96 26.28 3.57
C ASP A 69 4.14 26.07 4.52
N LYS A 70 3.93 25.26 5.57
CA LYS A 70 4.93 24.97 6.60
C LYS A 70 4.98 23.50 7.00
N TYR A 71 6.19 23.01 7.18
CA TYR A 71 6.47 21.69 7.72
C TYR A 71 7.24 21.84 9.03
N ILE A 72 6.77 21.16 10.08
CA ILE A 72 7.37 21.18 11.40
C ILE A 72 7.89 19.79 11.73
N ASP A 73 9.21 19.63 11.72
CA ASP A 73 9.88 18.39 12.07
C ASP A 73 10.01 18.26 13.59
N ILE A 74 9.20 17.38 14.15
CA ILE A 74 9.17 17.10 15.59
C ILE A 74 10.20 16.05 16.01
N THR A 75 10.99 15.52 15.07
CA THR A 75 11.99 14.49 15.35
C THR A 75 13.22 15.04 16.05
N ARG A 76 13.33 16.33 16.39
CA ARG A 76 14.45 16.85 17.18
C ARG A 76 14.15 16.96 18.68
N ILE A 77 12.88 16.92 19.05
CA ILE A 77 12.42 17.07 20.44
C ILE A 77 12.80 15.82 21.26
N PRO A 78 13.70 15.91 22.27
CA PRO A 78 14.14 14.77 23.05
C PRO A 78 13.01 14.05 23.79
N GLN A 79 12.07 14.81 24.37
CA GLN A 79 10.96 14.28 25.16
C GLN A 79 10.07 13.31 24.36
N LEU A 80 9.98 13.48 23.04
CA LEU A 80 9.17 12.64 22.15
C LEU A 80 9.90 11.36 21.69
N LYS A 81 11.20 11.22 21.98
CA LYS A 81 12.06 10.09 21.57
C LYS A 81 12.31 9.07 22.67
N GLU A 82 11.94 9.39 23.89
CA GLU A 82 12.26 8.57 25.05
C GLU A 82 11.30 7.40 25.19
N ILE A 83 11.81 6.29 25.71
CA ILE A 83 11.02 5.18 26.24
C ILE A 83 11.35 5.13 27.72
N ARG A 84 10.33 5.28 28.58
CA ARG A 84 10.47 5.33 30.03
C ARG A 84 9.67 4.22 30.67
N GLU A 85 10.35 3.32 31.37
CA GLU A 85 9.71 2.34 32.24
C GLU A 85 9.21 3.06 33.49
N LYS A 86 7.91 2.93 33.77
CA LYS A 86 7.24 3.42 34.97
C LYS A 86 6.90 2.21 35.86
N GLN A 87 6.49 2.46 37.10
CA GLN A 87 6.07 1.39 38.01
C GLN A 87 4.88 0.59 37.46
N ASN A 88 3.93 1.25 36.79
CA ASN A 88 2.67 0.65 36.35
C ASN A 88 2.55 0.54 34.82
N GLY A 89 3.65 0.67 34.07
CA GLY A 89 3.59 0.63 32.62
C GLY A 89 4.88 1.10 31.95
N VAL A 90 4.85 1.16 30.62
CA VAL A 90 5.90 1.78 29.81
C VAL A 90 5.32 2.96 29.04
N GLU A 91 5.99 4.11 29.14
CA GLU A 91 5.68 5.29 28.34
C GLU A 91 6.62 5.39 27.15
N ILE A 92 6.05 5.56 25.96
CA ILE A 92 6.75 5.57 24.69
C ILE A 92 6.49 6.93 24.03
N GLY A 93 7.53 7.73 23.81
CA GLY A 93 7.44 8.99 23.09
C GLY A 93 6.89 8.82 21.67
N SER A 94 6.14 9.81 21.19
CA SER A 94 5.36 9.68 19.95
C SER A 94 6.19 9.55 18.68
N VAL A 95 7.44 10.06 18.65
CA VAL A 95 8.33 9.95 17.48
C VAL A 95 9.22 8.71 17.51
N VAL A 96 9.12 7.88 18.56
CA VAL A 96 9.84 6.60 18.63
C VAL A 96 9.41 5.73 17.45
N THR A 97 10.41 5.22 16.72
CA THR A 97 10.17 4.39 15.54
C THR A 97 9.65 3.03 15.94
N ILE A 98 8.80 2.42 15.10
CA ILE A 98 8.19 1.11 15.40
C ILE A 98 9.27 0.06 15.68
N SER A 99 10.39 0.08 14.94
CA SER A 99 11.50 -0.85 15.19
C SER A 99 12.12 -0.70 16.58
N LYS A 100 12.22 0.54 17.11
CA LYS A 100 12.74 0.78 18.46
C LYS A 100 11.73 0.35 19.53
N VAL A 101 10.43 0.56 19.29
CA VAL A 101 9.36 0.04 20.16
C VAL A 101 9.45 -1.48 20.24
N ILE A 102 9.56 -2.18 19.10
CA ILE A 102 9.69 -3.65 19.06
C ILE A 102 10.87 -4.13 19.91
N ALA A 103 12.04 -3.49 19.77
CA ALA A 103 13.23 -3.86 20.54
C ALA A 103 13.01 -3.65 22.05
N ALA A 104 12.53 -2.47 22.45
CA ALA A 104 12.30 -2.14 23.85
C ALA A 104 11.28 -3.08 24.52
N LEU A 105 10.14 -3.35 23.86
CA LEU A 105 9.11 -4.26 24.40
C LEU A 105 9.61 -5.70 24.60
N LYS A 106 10.62 -6.14 23.83
CA LYS A 106 11.25 -7.47 24.00
C LYS A 106 12.28 -7.51 25.13
N GLU A 107 12.81 -6.36 25.53
CA GLU A 107 13.87 -6.24 26.54
C GLU A 107 13.32 -6.03 27.95
N ILE A 108 12.16 -5.39 28.10
CA ILE A 108 11.51 -5.11 29.39
C ILE A 108 11.27 -6.41 30.17
N LYS A 109 11.76 -6.46 31.42
CA LYS A 109 11.61 -7.60 32.34
C LYS A 109 10.65 -7.26 33.47
N VAL A 110 9.50 -7.91 33.47
CA VAL A 110 8.38 -7.69 34.41
C VAL A 110 7.75 -9.03 34.77
N SER A 111 6.53 -9.04 35.33
CA SER A 111 5.84 -10.30 35.62
C SER A 111 5.66 -11.15 34.35
N PRO A 112 5.71 -12.50 34.44
CA PRO A 112 5.69 -13.38 33.27
C PRO A 112 4.51 -13.15 32.32
N GLY A 113 3.32 -12.87 32.85
CA GLY A 113 2.12 -12.57 32.05
C GLY A 113 2.26 -11.27 31.26
N VAL A 114 2.78 -10.21 31.88
CA VAL A 114 3.00 -8.92 31.21
C VAL A 114 4.16 -9.03 30.21
N GLU A 115 5.25 -9.72 30.54
CA GLU A 115 6.36 -9.95 29.60
C GLU A 115 5.87 -10.69 28.34
N LYS A 116 5.02 -11.72 28.50
CA LYS A 116 4.39 -12.44 27.39
C LYS A 116 3.49 -11.53 26.55
N MET A 117 2.70 -10.66 27.18
CA MET A 117 1.89 -9.65 26.49
C MET A 117 2.76 -8.69 25.67
N LEU A 118 3.80 -8.08 26.26
CA LEU A 118 4.71 -7.16 25.58
C LEU A 118 5.45 -7.84 24.42
N GLY A 119 5.90 -9.09 24.60
CA GLY A 119 6.51 -9.90 23.55
C GLY A 119 5.57 -10.17 22.37
N LYS A 120 4.27 -10.39 22.63
CA LYS A 120 3.26 -10.57 21.58
C LYS A 120 2.91 -9.28 20.86
N LEU A 121 2.84 -8.15 21.57
CA LEU A 121 2.75 -6.81 20.95
C LEU A 121 3.92 -6.60 19.97
N ALA A 122 5.14 -6.84 20.43
CA ALA A 122 6.34 -6.69 19.61
C ALA A 122 6.33 -7.62 18.37
N THR A 123 5.95 -8.89 18.55
CA THR A 123 5.85 -9.87 17.47
C THR A 123 4.77 -9.49 16.44
N HIS A 124 3.65 -8.92 16.89
CA HIS A 124 2.62 -8.42 15.98
C HIS A 124 3.11 -7.20 15.20
N MET A 125 3.81 -6.28 15.87
CA MET A 125 4.40 -5.10 15.22
C MET A 125 5.45 -5.47 14.16
N GLU A 126 6.13 -6.62 14.25
CA GLU A 126 7.04 -7.12 13.21
C GLU A 126 6.33 -7.45 11.88
N LYS A 127 5.03 -7.73 11.93
CA LYS A 127 4.19 -7.98 10.75
C LYS A 127 3.81 -6.69 10.02
N ILE A 128 3.98 -5.51 10.64
CA ILE A 128 3.62 -4.21 10.08
C ILE A 128 4.67 -3.76 9.06
N ALA A 129 4.28 -3.69 7.78
CA ALA A 129 5.11 -3.19 6.68
C ALA A 129 6.50 -3.86 6.58
N ALA A 130 7.39 -3.31 5.76
CA ALA A 130 8.79 -3.75 5.71
C ALA A 130 9.62 -3.07 6.81
N ARG A 131 10.78 -3.67 7.16
CA ARG A 131 11.66 -3.13 8.21
C ARG A 131 12.10 -1.68 7.97
N PHE A 132 12.38 -1.29 6.72
CA PHE A 132 12.77 0.08 6.40
C PHE A 132 11.65 1.09 6.67
N ILE A 133 10.39 0.71 6.47
CA ILE A 133 9.23 1.53 6.87
C ILE A 133 9.18 1.63 8.38
N ARG A 134 9.32 0.51 9.12
CA ARG A 134 9.33 0.53 10.60
C ARG A 134 10.49 1.30 11.22
N ASN A 135 11.61 1.41 10.52
CA ASN A 135 12.76 2.21 10.94
C ASN A 135 12.52 3.72 10.83
N SER A 136 11.52 4.15 10.06
CA SER A 136 11.18 5.57 9.88
C SER A 136 9.83 5.93 10.51
N GLY A 137 8.81 5.08 10.30
CA GLY A 137 7.48 5.24 10.84
C GLY A 137 7.46 5.24 12.36
N SER A 138 6.79 6.24 12.94
CA SER A 138 6.66 6.46 14.37
C SER A 138 5.36 5.88 14.93
N ILE A 139 5.36 5.46 16.20
CA ILE A 139 4.15 5.00 16.91
C ILE A 139 3.04 6.07 16.94
N GLY A 140 3.38 7.32 17.25
CA GLY A 140 2.41 8.42 17.32
C GLY A 140 1.80 8.74 15.95
N GLY A 141 2.63 8.89 14.92
CA GLY A 141 2.15 9.10 13.55
C GLY A 141 1.20 8.01 13.07
N ASN A 142 1.41 6.75 13.47
CA ASN A 142 0.50 5.65 13.14
C ASN A 142 -0.87 5.78 13.82
N LEU A 143 -0.92 6.14 15.10
CA LEU A 143 -2.17 6.36 15.83
C LEU A 143 -2.93 7.60 15.32
N VAL A 144 -2.22 8.69 14.99
CA VAL A 144 -2.82 9.87 14.37
C VAL A 144 -3.45 9.53 13.02
N MET A 145 -2.79 8.69 12.20
CA MET A 145 -3.37 8.19 10.95
C MET A 145 -4.65 7.36 11.21
N ALA A 146 -4.65 6.50 12.23
CA ALA A 146 -5.80 5.67 12.58
C ALA A 146 -7.02 6.53 12.95
N GLN A 147 -6.82 7.56 13.78
CA GLN A 147 -7.89 8.45 14.22
C GLN A 147 -8.36 9.39 13.10
N LYS A 148 -7.44 10.13 12.48
CA LYS A 148 -7.78 11.25 11.58
C LYS A 148 -8.16 10.82 10.17
N LYS A 149 -7.64 9.69 9.70
CA LYS A 149 -7.72 9.27 8.30
C LYS A 149 -8.23 7.84 8.10
N HIS A 150 -8.88 7.30 9.13
CA HIS A 150 -9.46 5.95 9.13
C HIS A 150 -8.46 4.87 8.69
N PHE A 151 -7.18 5.03 9.06
CA PHE A 151 -6.14 4.07 8.71
C PHE A 151 -6.39 2.74 9.44
N PRO A 152 -6.48 1.60 8.73
CA PRO A 152 -6.72 0.29 9.35
C PRO A 152 -5.44 -0.23 10.05
N SER A 153 -5.15 0.35 11.22
CA SER A 153 -3.91 0.13 11.94
C SER A 153 -3.90 -1.18 12.74
N ASP A 154 -2.96 -2.07 12.40
CA ASP A 154 -2.57 -3.22 13.25
C ASP A 154 -2.13 -2.76 14.66
N MET A 155 -1.46 -1.61 14.75
CA MET A 155 -0.92 -1.09 16.01
C MET A 155 -1.99 -0.54 16.93
N ALA A 156 -2.99 0.17 16.38
CA ALA A 156 -4.12 0.68 17.17
C ALA A 156 -4.90 -0.48 17.78
N THR A 157 -5.15 -1.56 17.03
CA THR A 157 -5.87 -2.75 17.52
C THR A 157 -5.16 -3.40 18.71
N ILE A 158 -3.86 -3.70 18.58
CA ILE A 158 -3.14 -4.40 19.64
C ILE A 158 -2.96 -3.53 20.89
N LEU A 159 -2.74 -2.22 20.73
CA LEU A 159 -2.63 -1.29 21.85
C LEU A 159 -3.99 -1.08 22.54
N LEU A 160 -5.09 -1.13 21.78
CA LEU A 160 -6.44 -1.00 22.33
C LEU A 160 -6.77 -2.18 23.24
N ALA A 161 -6.44 -3.41 22.83
CA ALA A 161 -6.59 -4.60 23.67
C ALA A 161 -5.69 -4.55 24.92
N ALA A 162 -4.45 -4.08 24.77
CA ALA A 162 -3.53 -3.89 25.89
C ALA A 162 -3.97 -2.80 26.87
N GLY A 163 -5.01 -2.03 26.54
CA GLY A 163 -5.53 -0.95 27.39
C GLY A 163 -4.64 0.29 27.41
N ALA A 164 -3.96 0.58 26.31
CA ALA A 164 -3.07 1.72 26.20
C ALA A 164 -3.78 3.07 26.39
N PHE A 165 -2.99 4.06 26.77
CA PHE A 165 -3.39 5.46 26.89
C PHE A 165 -2.57 6.34 25.96
N VAL A 166 -3.12 7.50 25.59
CA VAL A 166 -2.48 8.48 24.72
C VAL A 166 -2.42 9.81 25.45
N ASN A 167 -1.21 10.34 25.61
CA ASN A 167 -0.98 11.67 26.14
C ASN A 167 -0.98 12.67 24.98
N ILE A 168 -1.93 13.60 25.01
CA ILE A 168 -2.16 14.60 23.97
C ILE A 168 -1.93 15.96 24.56
N MET A 169 -1.23 16.81 23.82
CA MET A 169 -1.07 18.21 24.13
C MET A 169 -1.88 19.01 23.12
N SER A 170 -2.92 19.67 23.60
CA SER A 170 -3.76 20.57 22.82
C SER A 170 -3.57 22.01 23.28
N LEU A 171 -3.57 22.96 22.34
CA LEU A 171 -3.47 24.39 22.69
C LEU A 171 -4.70 24.88 23.48
N SER A 172 -5.88 24.28 23.29
CA SER A 172 -7.11 24.71 23.96
C SER A 172 -7.33 24.04 25.30
N ARG A 173 -6.89 22.78 25.45
CA ARG A 173 -7.21 21.93 26.61
C ARG A 173 -6.00 21.59 27.49
N GLY A 174 -4.79 21.92 27.04
CA GLY A 174 -3.56 21.57 27.73
C GLY A 174 -3.16 20.11 27.52
N LEU A 175 -2.48 19.53 28.51
CA LEU A 175 -2.07 18.13 28.49
C LEU A 175 -3.22 17.24 29.00
N GLU A 176 -3.65 16.31 28.16
CA GLU A 176 -4.70 15.33 28.46
C GLU A 176 -4.12 13.92 28.35
N ASN A 177 -4.55 13.04 29.25
CA ASN A 177 -4.27 11.61 29.18
C ASN A 177 -5.60 10.89 28.93
N LEU A 178 -5.74 10.29 27.75
CA LEU A 178 -6.97 9.63 27.32
C LEU A 178 -6.77 8.12 27.12
N PRO A 179 -7.73 7.27 27.53
CA PRO A 179 -7.77 5.90 27.05
C PRO A 179 -7.73 5.87 25.52
N LEU A 180 -7.02 4.90 24.94
CA LEU A 180 -6.90 4.81 23.48
C LEU A 180 -8.27 4.65 22.79
N GLU A 181 -9.24 4.03 23.46
CA GLU A 181 -10.62 3.92 22.98
C GLU A 181 -11.27 5.31 22.77
N GLU A 182 -11.14 6.19 23.76
CA GLU A 182 -11.67 7.55 23.71
C GLU A 182 -10.93 8.41 22.68
N PHE A 183 -9.60 8.23 22.57
CA PHE A 183 -8.81 8.90 21.54
C PHE A 183 -9.31 8.55 20.14
N LEU A 184 -9.54 7.26 19.85
CA LEU A 184 -9.96 6.82 18.52
C LEU A 184 -11.40 7.26 18.18
N GLN A 185 -12.30 7.27 19.16
CA GLN A 185 -13.71 7.70 18.99
C GLN A 185 -13.88 9.23 18.99
N GLY A 186 -12.94 9.95 19.60
CA GLY A 186 -12.98 11.40 19.73
C GLY A 186 -12.89 12.14 18.40
N SER A 187 -13.13 13.45 18.45
CA SER A 187 -12.95 14.32 17.28
C SER A 187 -11.51 14.23 16.75
N PRO A 188 -11.31 14.24 15.42
CA PRO A 188 -9.97 14.22 14.83
C PRO A 188 -9.10 15.33 15.39
N LEU A 189 -7.83 15.01 15.68
CA LEU A 189 -6.87 16.01 16.15
C LEU A 189 -6.77 17.20 15.19
N GLU A 190 -6.80 18.39 15.78
CA GLU A 190 -6.56 19.64 15.06
C GLU A 190 -5.12 19.68 14.56
N ALA A 191 -4.84 20.53 13.57
CA ALA A 191 -3.49 20.65 13.01
C ALA A 191 -2.43 21.02 14.06
N HIS A 192 -2.85 21.66 15.17
CA HIS A 192 -2.01 22.14 16.25
C HIS A 192 -1.99 21.25 17.50
N ASP A 193 -2.68 20.11 17.48
CA ASP A 193 -2.60 19.15 18.57
C ASP A 193 -1.44 18.17 18.35
N LEU A 194 -0.82 17.73 19.45
CA LEU A 194 0.33 16.85 19.42
C LEU A 194 0.07 15.60 20.28
N VAL A 195 0.25 14.42 19.72
CA VAL A 195 0.46 13.22 20.53
C VAL A 195 1.88 13.28 21.10
N VAL A 196 2.01 13.30 22.41
CA VAL A 196 3.29 13.41 23.12
C VAL A 196 3.88 12.03 23.39
N SER A 197 3.07 11.13 23.95
CA SER A 197 3.49 9.77 24.29
C SER A 197 2.30 8.81 24.30
N ILE A 198 2.62 7.52 24.24
CA ILE A 198 1.69 6.40 24.37
C ILE A 198 2.12 5.62 25.61
N GLU A 199 1.18 5.31 26.50
CA GLU A 199 1.44 4.54 27.71
C GLU A 199 0.79 3.15 27.60
N ILE A 200 1.58 2.09 27.77
CA ILE A 200 1.11 0.71 27.82
C ILE A 200 1.13 0.28 29.29
N PRO A 201 -0.03 -0.01 29.91
CA PRO A 201 -0.08 -0.36 31.33
C PRO A 201 0.50 -1.76 31.58
N PHE A 202 1.12 -1.94 32.75
CA PHE A 202 1.43 -3.25 33.30
C PHE A 202 0.21 -3.76 34.06
N TRP A 203 -0.36 -4.84 33.55
CA TRP A 203 -1.52 -5.49 34.14
C TRP A 203 -1.11 -6.25 35.40
N HIS A 204 -1.91 -6.10 36.45
CA HIS A 204 -1.73 -6.80 37.71
C HIS A 204 -2.81 -7.86 37.81
N SER A 205 -2.40 -9.12 37.82
CA SER A 205 -3.28 -10.26 38.05
C SER A 205 -3.59 -10.39 39.55
N GLU A 206 -4.82 -10.72 39.90
CA GLU A 206 -5.16 -11.19 41.24
C GLU A 206 -4.37 -12.45 41.63
N THR A 207 -4.28 -12.74 42.93
CA THR A 207 -3.72 -14.01 43.41
C THR A 207 -4.51 -15.19 42.81
N ASP A 208 -3.80 -16.10 42.16
CA ASP A 208 -4.31 -17.28 41.43
C ASP A 208 -4.96 -17.02 40.05
N SER A 209 -4.72 -15.88 39.40
CA SER A 209 -5.11 -15.64 38.00
C SER A 209 -3.92 -15.56 37.04
N GLU A 210 -4.13 -15.97 35.79
CA GLU A 210 -3.18 -15.85 34.68
C GLU A 210 -3.64 -14.75 33.70
N LEU A 211 -2.70 -13.93 33.25
CA LEU A 211 -2.93 -12.98 32.17
C LEU A 211 -2.67 -13.64 30.81
N LEU A 212 -3.72 -13.77 30.01
CA LEU A 212 -3.66 -14.20 28.63
C LEU A 212 -3.74 -12.99 27.69
N PHE A 213 -2.89 -12.99 26.68
CA PHE A 213 -2.94 -12.02 25.59
C PHE A 213 -2.67 -12.74 24.29
N GLU A 214 -3.55 -12.64 23.30
CA GLU A 214 -3.34 -13.20 21.96
C GLU A 214 -3.61 -12.16 20.88
N THR A 215 -2.95 -12.30 19.73
CA THR A 215 -3.15 -11.41 18.59
C THR A 215 -3.31 -12.20 17.30
N TYR A 216 -4.24 -11.74 16.46
CA TYR A 216 -4.65 -12.41 15.24
C TYR A 216 -4.57 -11.47 14.05
N ARG A 217 -4.26 -12.01 12.88
CA ARG A 217 -4.13 -11.23 11.65
C ARG A 217 -4.36 -12.11 10.43
N ALA A 218 -5.44 -11.85 9.71
CA ALA A 218 -5.68 -12.41 8.39
C ALA A 218 -5.43 -11.34 7.34
N ALA A 219 -4.52 -11.61 6.41
CA ALA A 219 -4.12 -10.67 5.36
C ALA A 219 -3.81 -11.45 4.08
N PRO A 220 -3.80 -10.79 2.90
CA PRO A 220 -3.39 -11.44 1.65
C PRO A 220 -1.98 -12.05 1.70
N ARG A 221 -1.13 -11.57 2.62
CA ARG A 221 0.22 -12.07 2.87
C ARG A 221 0.49 -12.07 4.38
N PRO A 222 1.14 -13.10 4.94
CA PRO A 222 1.30 -13.25 6.39
C PRO A 222 2.14 -12.13 7.04
N ASN A 223 3.16 -11.63 6.32
CA ASN A 223 4.06 -10.59 6.80
C ASN A 223 4.08 -9.39 5.84
N GLY A 224 4.23 -8.19 6.40
CA GLY A 224 4.69 -7.02 5.67
C GLY A 224 3.59 -6.15 5.05
N SER A 225 3.92 -5.51 3.92
CA SER A 225 3.20 -4.43 3.23
C SER A 225 1.86 -4.84 2.58
N ALA A 226 1.01 -5.55 3.32
CA ALA A 226 -0.36 -5.84 2.96
C ALA A 226 -1.27 -5.47 4.15
N LEU A 227 -2.37 -4.78 3.87
CA LEU A 227 -3.39 -4.50 4.87
C LEU A 227 -4.11 -5.79 5.26
N ALA A 228 -4.48 -5.91 6.54
CA ALA A 228 -5.27 -7.03 7.03
C ALA A 228 -6.72 -6.95 6.52
N TYR A 229 -7.32 -8.10 6.23
CA TYR A 229 -8.77 -8.23 6.12
C TYR A 229 -9.43 -8.03 7.48
N LEU A 230 -8.87 -8.65 8.51
CA LEU A 230 -9.18 -8.41 9.91
C LEU A 230 -7.92 -8.69 10.74
N ASN A 231 -7.68 -7.84 11.72
CA ASN A 231 -6.78 -8.12 12.82
C ASN A 231 -7.56 -7.99 14.13
N ALA A 232 -7.08 -8.67 15.16
CA ALA A 232 -7.70 -8.65 16.48
C ALA A 232 -6.64 -8.85 17.56
N ALA A 233 -6.95 -8.40 18.76
CA ALA A 233 -6.14 -8.68 19.94
C ALA A 233 -7.06 -8.83 21.15
N PHE A 234 -6.81 -9.88 21.92
CA PHE A 234 -7.63 -10.27 23.05
C PHE A 234 -6.76 -10.37 24.29
N LEU A 235 -7.18 -9.68 25.35
CA LEU A 235 -6.59 -9.76 26.68
C LEU A 235 -7.64 -10.38 27.60
N ALA A 236 -7.26 -11.36 28.42
CA ALA A 236 -8.15 -11.89 29.45
C ALA A 236 -7.35 -12.20 30.72
N GLU A 237 -7.93 -11.88 31.85
CA GLU A 237 -7.50 -12.42 33.14
C GLU A 237 -8.33 -13.68 33.41
N VAL A 238 -7.66 -14.79 33.66
CA VAL A 238 -8.29 -16.11 33.75
C VAL A 238 -7.92 -16.78 35.07
N LYS A 239 -8.92 -17.33 35.76
CA LYS A 239 -8.73 -18.18 36.94
C LYS A 239 -9.25 -19.58 36.59
N ASP A 240 -8.33 -20.53 36.44
CA ASP A 240 -8.59 -21.85 35.84
C ASP A 240 -9.17 -21.73 34.42
N THR A 241 -10.48 -21.90 34.27
CA THR A 241 -11.22 -21.73 33.01
C THR A 241 -12.23 -20.59 33.04
N MET A 242 -12.27 -19.83 34.14
CA MET A 242 -13.15 -18.69 34.31
C MET A 242 -12.46 -17.42 33.82
N VAL A 243 -13.10 -16.71 32.89
CA VAL A 243 -12.67 -15.37 32.48
C VAL A 243 -13.11 -14.39 33.57
N VAL A 244 -12.16 -13.84 34.33
CA VAL A 244 -12.44 -12.83 35.37
C VAL A 244 -12.85 -11.52 34.70
N ASN A 245 -12.04 -11.06 33.74
CA ASN A 245 -12.29 -9.90 32.91
C ASN A 245 -11.55 -10.04 31.58
N CYS A 246 -11.99 -9.34 30.54
CA CYS A 246 -11.32 -9.36 29.24
C CYS A 246 -11.46 -8.04 28.47
N LYS A 247 -10.56 -7.84 27.50
CA LYS A 247 -10.63 -6.80 26.48
C LYS A 247 -10.50 -7.42 25.12
N LEU A 248 -11.53 -7.26 24.28
CA LEU A 248 -11.59 -7.85 22.95
C LEU A 248 -11.59 -6.77 21.88
N ALA A 249 -10.41 -6.49 21.31
CA ALA A 249 -10.26 -5.49 20.26
C ALA A 249 -10.26 -6.11 18.87
N PHE A 250 -10.99 -5.49 17.95
CA PHE A 250 -11.02 -5.80 16.53
C PHE A 250 -10.56 -4.57 15.74
N GLY A 251 -9.71 -4.75 14.73
CA GLY A 251 -9.26 -3.63 13.89
C GLY A 251 -10.35 -3.07 12.99
N ALA A 252 -9.98 -2.10 12.16
CA ALA A 252 -10.91 -1.58 11.16
C ALA A 252 -11.25 -2.67 10.11
N TYR A 253 -12.38 -3.33 10.28
CA TYR A 253 -12.87 -4.44 9.42
C TYR A 253 -13.88 -3.97 8.37
N GLY A 254 -13.82 -2.68 8.02
CA GLY A 254 -14.93 -1.95 7.40
C GLY A 254 -15.58 -0.97 8.38
N THR A 255 -14.84 -0.50 9.38
CA THR A 255 -15.24 0.56 10.31
C THR A 255 -14.17 1.65 10.32
N LYS A 256 -14.47 2.81 10.91
CA LYS A 256 -13.56 3.96 10.95
C LYS A 256 -12.23 3.71 11.65
N HIS A 257 -12.18 2.89 12.68
CA HIS A 257 -10.99 2.60 13.47
C HIS A 257 -11.17 1.26 14.24
N ALA A 258 -10.12 0.83 14.95
CA ALA A 258 -10.21 -0.34 15.83
C ALA A 258 -11.21 -0.11 16.97
N ILE A 259 -11.99 -1.13 17.34
CA ILE A 259 -13.03 -1.05 18.37
C ILE A 259 -12.92 -2.19 19.38
N ARG A 260 -13.48 -1.98 20.57
CA ARG A 260 -13.71 -3.04 21.56
C ARG A 260 -15.13 -3.58 21.45
N CYS A 261 -15.29 -4.88 21.61
CA CYS A 261 -16.59 -5.52 21.65
C CYS A 261 -17.09 -5.63 23.10
N LYS A 262 -17.56 -4.52 23.67
CA LYS A 262 -17.99 -4.46 25.09
C LYS A 262 -19.10 -5.44 25.44
N GLU A 263 -20.07 -5.63 24.55
CA GLU A 263 -21.13 -6.62 24.73
C GLU A 263 -20.57 -8.04 24.93
N MET A 264 -19.52 -8.39 24.19
CA MET A 264 -18.85 -9.69 24.31
C MET A 264 -17.97 -9.77 25.56
N GLU A 265 -17.32 -8.66 25.93
CA GLU A 265 -16.54 -8.57 27.17
C GLU A 265 -17.44 -8.75 28.40
N ASP A 266 -18.59 -8.09 28.44
CA ASP A 266 -19.60 -8.21 29.50
C ASP A 266 -20.19 -9.63 29.52
N PHE A 267 -20.41 -10.24 28.35
CA PHE A 267 -20.91 -11.61 28.27
C PHE A 267 -19.94 -12.63 28.86
N LEU A 268 -18.62 -12.48 28.67
CA LEU A 268 -17.61 -13.46 29.12
C LEU A 268 -17.17 -13.25 30.56
N SER A 269 -17.23 -12.02 31.06
CA SER A 269 -16.75 -11.69 32.41
C SER A 269 -17.51 -12.49 33.48
N GLY A 270 -16.76 -13.18 34.34
CA GLY A 270 -17.27 -14.08 35.36
C GLY A 270 -17.74 -15.45 34.87
N LYS A 271 -17.60 -15.79 33.57
CA LYS A 271 -18.04 -17.09 33.03
C LYS A 271 -16.91 -18.11 32.97
N VAL A 272 -17.26 -19.34 33.38
CA VAL A 272 -16.48 -20.55 33.10
C VAL A 272 -16.66 -20.93 31.64
N ILE A 273 -15.56 -21.03 30.89
CA ILE A 273 -15.60 -21.34 29.47
C ILE A 273 -15.86 -22.84 29.27
N THR A 274 -17.01 -23.15 28.65
CA THR A 274 -17.46 -24.49 28.27
C THR A 274 -17.80 -24.50 26.79
N ASP A 275 -17.95 -25.67 26.16
CA ASP A 275 -18.35 -25.78 24.74
C ASP A 275 -19.65 -25.01 24.44
N LYS A 276 -20.59 -25.01 25.39
CA LYS A 276 -21.84 -24.25 25.28
C LYS A 276 -21.60 -22.75 25.28
N VAL A 277 -20.82 -22.23 26.24
CA VAL A 277 -20.49 -20.80 26.33
C VAL A 277 -19.71 -20.36 25.09
N LEU A 278 -18.80 -21.20 24.59
CA LEU A 278 -18.05 -20.96 23.37
C LEU A 278 -18.97 -20.85 22.15
N PHE A 279 -19.92 -21.78 21.99
CA PHE A 279 -20.88 -21.76 20.89
C PHE A 279 -21.79 -20.52 20.92
N GLU A 280 -22.29 -20.15 22.11
CA GLU A 280 -23.08 -18.93 22.31
C GLU A 280 -22.26 -17.67 21.97
N ALA A 281 -21.00 -17.62 22.42
CA ALA A 281 -20.08 -16.52 22.19
C ALA A 281 -19.80 -16.26 20.71
N ILE A 282 -19.45 -17.30 19.95
CA ILE A 282 -19.17 -17.17 18.50
C ILE A 282 -20.43 -16.79 17.71
N THR A 283 -21.60 -17.27 18.14
CA THR A 283 -22.88 -16.95 17.50
C THR A 283 -23.27 -15.50 17.74
N LEU A 284 -23.09 -15.00 18.97
CA LEU A 284 -23.34 -13.61 19.31
C LEU A 284 -22.41 -12.67 18.53
N LEU A 285 -21.10 -12.97 18.52
CA LEU A 285 -20.11 -12.12 17.88
C LEU A 285 -20.36 -11.93 16.38
N GLY A 286 -20.88 -12.96 15.70
CA GLY A 286 -21.23 -12.89 14.28
C GLY A 286 -22.25 -11.81 13.92
N ASN A 287 -23.04 -11.34 14.90
CA ASN A 287 -24.02 -10.27 14.72
C ASN A 287 -23.50 -8.88 15.13
N VAL A 288 -22.41 -8.82 15.90
CA VAL A 288 -21.88 -7.57 16.46
C VAL A 288 -20.77 -7.00 15.57
N VAL A 289 -19.91 -7.85 15.02
CA VAL A 289 -18.76 -7.45 14.19
C VAL A 289 -19.13 -7.56 12.71
N VAL A 290 -19.86 -6.57 12.21
CA VAL A 290 -20.36 -6.51 10.83
C VAL A 290 -19.71 -5.35 10.05
N PRO A 291 -19.02 -5.61 8.92
CA PRO A 291 -18.44 -4.57 8.07
C PRO A 291 -19.48 -3.57 7.57
N GLU A 292 -19.10 -2.29 7.41
CA GLU A 292 -19.94 -1.29 6.73
C GLU A 292 -20.20 -1.68 5.25
N ASP A 293 -21.34 -1.23 4.73
CA ASP A 293 -21.72 -1.43 3.33
C ASP A 293 -20.64 -0.92 2.37
N GLY A 294 -20.37 -1.70 1.33
CA GLY A 294 -19.32 -1.40 0.34
C GLY A 294 -17.92 -1.87 0.76
N THR A 295 -17.75 -2.47 1.94
CA THR A 295 -16.47 -3.09 2.34
C THR A 295 -16.12 -4.28 1.44
N SER A 296 -14.87 -4.35 0.99
CA SER A 296 -14.36 -5.48 0.20
C SER A 296 -14.31 -6.79 1.00
N ASN A 297 -14.73 -7.90 0.39
CA ASN A 297 -14.77 -9.24 0.99
C ASN A 297 -15.56 -9.32 2.31
N PRO A 298 -16.79 -8.77 2.39
CA PRO A 298 -17.49 -8.59 3.67
C PRO A 298 -17.78 -9.94 4.36
N ALA A 299 -18.25 -10.95 3.62
CA ALA A 299 -18.52 -12.28 4.17
C ALA A 299 -17.27 -12.95 4.78
N TYR A 300 -16.11 -12.80 4.14
CA TYR A 300 -14.85 -13.33 4.67
C TYR A 300 -14.39 -12.56 5.92
N ARG A 301 -14.52 -11.23 5.94
CA ARG A 301 -14.20 -10.42 7.12
C ARG A 301 -15.08 -10.77 8.32
N SER A 302 -16.39 -10.94 8.09
CA SER A 302 -17.34 -11.33 9.13
C SER A 302 -17.05 -12.73 9.70
N SER A 303 -16.61 -13.68 8.89
CA SER A 303 -16.30 -15.03 9.38
C SER A 303 -15.00 -15.12 10.18
N LEU A 304 -14.07 -14.17 9.99
CA LEU A 304 -12.79 -14.15 10.71
C LEU A 304 -12.94 -13.83 12.19
N ALA A 305 -13.86 -12.94 12.58
CA ALA A 305 -14.01 -12.52 13.97
C ALA A 305 -14.44 -13.67 14.91
N PRO A 306 -15.49 -14.46 14.60
CA PRO A 306 -15.80 -15.68 15.34
C PRO A 306 -14.67 -16.71 15.32
N GLY A 307 -13.95 -16.84 14.20
CA GLY A 307 -12.81 -17.74 14.09
C GLY A 307 -11.67 -17.40 15.05
N PHE A 308 -11.30 -16.13 15.15
CA PHE A 308 -10.30 -15.67 16.11
C PHE A 308 -10.76 -15.84 17.56
N LEU A 309 -12.03 -15.54 17.87
CA LEU A 309 -12.56 -15.73 19.21
C LEU A 309 -12.59 -17.22 19.60
N PHE A 310 -12.94 -18.10 18.66
CA PHE A 310 -12.88 -19.54 18.85
C PHE A 310 -11.46 -19.99 19.19
N GLU A 311 -10.47 -19.58 18.40
CA GLU A 311 -9.06 -19.94 18.62
C GLU A 311 -8.56 -19.47 20.00
N PHE A 312 -9.01 -18.31 20.46
CA PHE A 312 -8.68 -17.79 21.79
C PHE A 312 -9.30 -18.62 22.92
N LEU A 313 -10.62 -18.77 22.93
CA LEU A 313 -11.36 -19.39 24.03
C LEU A 313 -11.21 -20.92 24.08
N HIS A 314 -11.01 -21.58 22.94
CA HIS A 314 -10.84 -23.04 22.88
C HIS A 314 -9.61 -23.52 23.66
N THR A 315 -8.54 -22.70 23.73
CA THR A 315 -7.35 -23.04 24.53
C THR A 315 -7.69 -23.29 26.00
N LEU A 316 -8.60 -22.49 26.57
CA LEU A 316 -9.07 -22.61 27.95
C LEU A 316 -9.82 -23.92 28.22
N ILE A 317 -10.50 -24.47 27.22
CA ILE A 317 -11.21 -25.75 27.32
C ILE A 317 -10.21 -26.90 27.28
N THR A 318 -9.28 -26.87 26.32
CA THR A 318 -8.34 -27.99 26.07
C THR A 318 -7.23 -28.14 27.09
N HIS A 319 -6.85 -27.08 27.82
CA HIS A 319 -5.79 -27.17 28.84
C HIS A 319 -6.15 -28.07 30.04
N HIS A 320 -7.43 -28.43 30.23
CA HIS A 320 -7.90 -29.28 31.33
C HIS A 320 -8.29 -30.71 30.96
N THR A 321 -8.33 -31.08 29.67
CA THR A 321 -8.54 -32.47 29.25
C THR A 321 -7.19 -33.13 28.95
N THR A 322 -6.72 -33.98 29.86
CA THR A 322 -5.60 -34.91 29.60
C THR A 322 -5.88 -35.90 28.47
N ASP A 323 -7.15 -36.00 28.06
CA ASP A 323 -7.56 -36.71 26.86
C ASP A 323 -7.48 -35.77 25.66
N LYS A 324 -6.53 -36.05 24.77
CA LYS A 324 -6.57 -35.51 23.40
C LYS A 324 -7.96 -35.79 22.83
N PRO A 325 -8.73 -34.78 22.38
CA PRO A 325 -9.98 -35.04 21.70
C PRO A 325 -9.69 -35.92 20.47
N SER A 326 -10.34 -37.08 20.39
CA SER A 326 -10.23 -38.05 19.29
C SER A 326 -10.74 -37.51 17.95
N ASN A 327 -11.30 -36.30 17.94
CA ASN A 327 -11.77 -35.59 16.75
C ASN A 327 -10.78 -34.48 16.34
N GLY A 328 -9.70 -34.88 15.66
CA GLY A 328 -9.12 -34.25 14.46
C GLY A 328 -8.71 -32.76 14.41
N TYR A 329 -9.05 -31.90 15.35
CA TYR A 329 -8.72 -30.47 15.27
C TYR A 329 -7.40 -30.17 15.97
N ASN A 330 -6.29 -30.62 15.38
CA ASN A 330 -5.00 -30.01 15.69
C ASN A 330 -5.00 -28.63 15.04
N LEU A 331 -5.26 -27.59 15.83
CA LEU A 331 -4.77 -26.24 15.49
C LEU A 331 -3.24 -26.36 15.51
N ASP A 332 -2.66 -26.62 14.34
CA ASP A 332 -1.20 -26.65 14.18
C ASP A 332 -0.65 -25.35 14.79
N PRO A 333 0.31 -25.42 15.74
CA PRO A 333 0.97 -24.21 16.22
C PRO A 333 1.49 -23.43 15.00
N PRO A 334 1.49 -22.08 15.05
CA PRO A 334 1.90 -21.26 13.92
C PRO A 334 3.26 -21.74 13.42
N LYS A 335 3.26 -22.40 12.26
CA LYS A 335 4.47 -23.01 11.70
C LYS A 335 5.50 -21.89 11.57
N PRO A 336 6.72 -22.04 12.14
CA PRO A 336 7.78 -21.09 11.89
C PRO A 336 7.92 -20.93 10.37
N LEU A 337 8.22 -19.70 9.92
CA LEU A 337 8.46 -19.44 8.50
C LEU A 337 9.36 -20.55 7.95
N PRO A 338 8.96 -21.27 6.88
CA PRO A 338 9.79 -22.34 6.36
C PRO A 338 11.17 -21.76 6.10
N MET A 339 12.20 -22.30 6.76
CA MET A 339 13.57 -22.01 6.36
C MET A 339 13.66 -22.35 4.88
N LEU A 340 13.86 -21.34 4.04
CA LEU A 340 13.96 -21.52 2.60
C LEU A 340 15.20 -22.39 2.33
N SER A 341 14.98 -23.68 2.10
CA SER A 341 15.98 -24.60 1.59
C SER A 341 15.65 -24.93 0.15
N SER A 342 16.67 -24.96 -0.70
CA SER A 342 16.53 -25.30 -2.12
C SER A 342 17.66 -26.23 -2.54
N SER A 343 17.34 -27.25 -3.33
CA SER A 343 18.32 -28.09 -4.04
C SER A 343 18.14 -27.90 -5.53
N GLN A 344 19.25 -27.83 -6.28
CA GLN A 344 19.25 -27.72 -7.74
C GLN A 344 20.17 -28.79 -8.31
N HIS A 345 19.67 -29.57 -9.26
CA HIS A 345 20.43 -30.57 -10.00
C HIS A 345 20.56 -30.12 -11.45
N ILE A 346 21.76 -29.71 -11.85
CA ILE A 346 22.05 -29.22 -13.20
C ILE A 346 23.03 -30.19 -13.87
N PRO A 347 22.64 -30.89 -14.94
CA PRO A 347 23.56 -31.74 -15.69
C PRO A 347 24.57 -30.86 -16.45
N ILE A 348 25.86 -31.11 -16.22
CA ILE A 348 26.94 -30.37 -16.88
C ILE A 348 27.32 -31.09 -18.17
N ASN A 349 27.38 -30.36 -19.29
CA ASN A 349 27.93 -30.84 -20.55
C ASN A 349 29.08 -29.93 -20.99
N ASN A 350 30.23 -30.54 -21.33
CA ASN A 350 31.46 -29.85 -21.75
C ASN A 350 31.73 -29.98 -23.25
N GLU A 351 30.87 -30.67 -24.01
CA GLU A 351 31.10 -30.96 -25.43
C GLU A 351 31.20 -29.68 -26.28
N TYR A 352 30.43 -28.64 -25.96
CA TYR A 352 30.38 -27.37 -26.72
C TYR A 352 30.58 -26.15 -25.82
N ASN A 353 31.72 -26.02 -25.14
CA ASN A 353 31.95 -24.91 -24.22
C ASN A 353 31.74 -23.51 -24.85
N PRO A 354 30.97 -22.60 -24.21
CA PRO A 354 30.38 -22.68 -22.86
C PRO A 354 28.93 -23.20 -22.79
N VAL A 355 28.36 -23.73 -23.87
CA VAL A 355 26.98 -24.25 -23.91
C VAL A 355 26.83 -25.43 -22.94
N GLY A 356 25.85 -25.36 -22.03
CA GLY A 356 25.61 -26.37 -20.99
C GLY A 356 26.23 -26.05 -19.62
N GLN A 357 27.03 -24.98 -19.52
CA GLN A 357 27.57 -24.50 -18.24
C GLN A 357 26.60 -23.53 -17.53
N PRO A 358 26.51 -23.55 -16.19
CA PRO A 358 25.75 -22.56 -15.42
C PRO A 358 26.52 -21.23 -15.33
N VAL A 359 26.73 -20.58 -16.47
CA VAL A 359 27.48 -19.32 -16.55
C VAL A 359 26.70 -18.21 -15.87
N THR A 360 27.39 -17.41 -15.06
CA THR A 360 26.80 -16.21 -14.45
C THR A 360 26.27 -15.27 -15.53
N LYS A 361 25.06 -14.75 -15.32
CA LYS A 361 24.44 -13.78 -16.22
C LYS A 361 25.40 -12.60 -16.49
N ALA A 362 25.61 -12.28 -17.76
CA ALA A 362 26.39 -11.11 -18.16
C ALA A 362 25.79 -9.83 -17.54
N GLY A 363 26.63 -9.00 -16.91
CA GLY A 363 26.22 -7.78 -16.23
C GLY A 363 25.60 -7.96 -14.84
N ALA A 364 25.59 -9.17 -14.27
CA ALA A 364 25.07 -9.40 -12.92
C ALA A 364 25.83 -8.59 -11.84
N SER A 365 27.15 -8.47 -11.97
CA SER A 365 27.96 -7.64 -11.07
C SER A 365 27.55 -6.16 -11.12
N LEU A 366 27.33 -5.63 -12.32
CA LEU A 366 26.86 -4.24 -12.52
C LEU A 366 25.46 -4.03 -11.93
N GLN A 367 24.56 -5.01 -12.03
CA GLN A 367 23.24 -4.94 -11.42
C GLN A 367 23.34 -4.96 -9.89
N ALA A 368 24.23 -5.78 -9.34
CA ALA A 368 24.43 -5.90 -7.90
C ALA A 368 25.12 -4.67 -7.28
N SER A 369 26.01 -3.99 -8.03
CA SER A 369 26.70 -2.77 -7.59
C SER A 369 25.90 -1.49 -7.82
N GLY A 370 24.85 -1.52 -8.64
CA GLY A 370 24.09 -0.33 -9.06
C GLY A 370 24.71 0.41 -10.25
N GLU A 371 25.73 -0.14 -10.91
CA GLU A 371 26.40 0.46 -12.09
C GLU A 371 25.67 0.14 -13.41
N ALA A 372 24.66 -0.73 -13.39
CA ALA A 372 23.86 -1.05 -14.56
C ALA A 372 22.85 0.08 -14.86
N ILE A 373 23.11 0.86 -15.92
CA ILE A 373 22.29 2.01 -16.36
C ILE A 373 20.95 1.57 -17.00
N TYR A 374 19.82 1.89 -16.40
CA TYR A 374 18.49 1.84 -17.00
C TYR A 374 18.15 3.18 -17.67
N VAL A 375 16.96 3.32 -18.27
CA VAL A 375 16.64 4.54 -19.04
C VAL A 375 16.63 5.78 -18.15
N ASP A 376 16.03 5.71 -16.97
CA ASP A 376 15.95 6.83 -16.02
C ASP A 376 17.30 7.16 -15.36
N ASP A 377 18.29 6.26 -15.46
CA ASP A 377 19.65 6.49 -14.96
C ASP A 377 20.50 7.28 -15.97
N ILE A 378 20.01 7.51 -17.19
CA ILE A 378 20.70 8.31 -18.20
C ILE A 378 20.65 9.78 -17.76
N PRO A 379 21.80 10.48 -17.65
CA PRO A 379 21.80 11.89 -17.27
C PRO A 379 20.92 12.73 -18.20
N SER A 380 19.95 13.44 -17.62
CA SER A 380 19.04 14.28 -18.39
C SER A 380 19.80 15.42 -19.08
N PRO A 381 19.48 15.75 -20.34
CA PRO A 381 19.98 16.96 -21.00
C PRO A 381 19.62 18.23 -20.20
N THR A 382 20.42 19.30 -20.33
CA THR A 382 20.26 20.54 -19.53
C THR A 382 18.87 21.18 -19.64
N ASN A 383 18.21 21.05 -20.79
CA ASN A 383 16.87 21.59 -21.04
C ASN A 383 15.82 20.47 -21.17
N CYS A 384 16.04 19.34 -20.52
CA CYS A 384 15.08 18.23 -20.52
C CYS A 384 13.77 18.68 -19.86
N LEU A 385 12.65 18.42 -20.53
CA LEU A 385 11.31 18.56 -19.98
C LEU A 385 10.79 17.19 -19.54
N TYR A 386 9.75 17.19 -18.72
CA TYR A 386 9.16 16.01 -18.12
C TYR A 386 7.68 15.91 -18.45
N GLY A 387 7.21 14.68 -18.68
CA GLY A 387 5.85 14.38 -19.08
C GLY A 387 5.05 13.67 -18.00
N ALA A 388 3.77 14.03 -17.84
CA ALA A 388 2.81 13.27 -17.05
C ALA A 388 1.47 13.17 -17.79
N PHE A 389 0.93 11.95 -17.90
CA PHE A 389 -0.32 11.72 -18.61
C PHE A 389 -1.53 12.16 -17.79
N ILE A 390 -2.49 12.78 -18.48
CA ILE A 390 -3.86 12.94 -17.98
C ILE A 390 -4.64 11.71 -18.44
N TYR A 391 -5.09 10.91 -17.49
CA TYR A 391 -5.83 9.68 -17.75
C TYR A 391 -7.33 9.86 -17.62
N SER A 392 -8.07 9.07 -18.40
CA SER A 392 -9.52 8.95 -18.24
C SER A 392 -9.90 8.39 -16.86
N LYS A 393 -10.90 9.03 -16.25
CA LYS A 393 -11.54 8.56 -15.00
C LYS A 393 -12.89 7.89 -15.27
N LYS A 394 -13.29 7.74 -16.54
CA LYS A 394 -14.58 7.14 -16.95
C LYS A 394 -14.34 5.92 -17.84
N PRO A 395 -15.08 4.82 -17.64
CA PRO A 395 -14.91 3.62 -18.45
C PRO A 395 -15.42 3.79 -19.88
N TYR A 396 -16.41 4.66 -20.10
CA TYR A 396 -16.90 5.06 -21.41
C TYR A 396 -17.57 6.43 -21.29
N ALA A 397 -17.12 7.41 -22.06
CA ALA A 397 -17.69 8.76 -22.06
C ALA A 397 -17.23 9.59 -23.27
N ARG A 398 -18.04 10.59 -23.66
CA ARG A 398 -17.61 11.62 -24.59
C ARG A 398 -16.76 12.66 -23.87
N ILE A 399 -15.63 13.04 -24.45
CA ILE A 399 -14.71 14.02 -23.89
C ILE A 399 -15.11 15.40 -24.41
N ILE A 400 -15.52 16.30 -23.51
CA ILE A 400 -15.94 17.66 -23.88
C ILE A 400 -14.73 18.60 -23.88
N GLY A 401 -13.85 18.46 -22.88
CA GLY A 401 -12.67 19.29 -22.76
C GLY A 401 -11.78 18.91 -21.59
N ILE A 402 -10.56 19.42 -21.62
CA ILE A 402 -9.55 19.28 -20.57
C ILE A 402 -9.07 20.68 -20.21
N HIS A 403 -9.15 21.05 -18.93
CA HIS A 403 -8.74 22.37 -18.45
C HIS A 403 -8.22 22.30 -17.01
N PHE A 404 -7.57 23.37 -16.54
CA PHE A 404 -7.19 23.51 -15.14
C PHE A 404 -8.22 24.36 -14.40
N LYS A 405 -8.50 24.05 -13.13
CA LYS A 405 -9.39 24.88 -12.30
C LYS A 405 -8.87 26.32 -12.28
N GLU A 406 -9.79 27.27 -12.44
CA GLU A 406 -9.53 28.73 -12.52
C GLU A 406 -8.86 29.23 -13.81
N ASN A 407 -8.72 28.38 -14.84
CA ASN A 407 -8.08 28.72 -16.12
C ASN A 407 -6.61 29.20 -15.99
N SER A 408 -5.97 29.02 -14.84
CA SER A 408 -4.56 29.30 -14.63
C SER A 408 -3.73 28.04 -14.87
N VAL A 409 -2.73 28.12 -15.74
CA VAL A 409 -1.77 27.05 -15.97
C VAL A 409 -0.89 26.90 -14.71
N PRO A 410 -0.76 25.69 -14.12
CA PRO A 410 0.09 25.46 -12.96
C PRO A 410 1.55 25.85 -13.21
N GLN A 411 2.26 26.23 -12.15
CA GLN A 411 3.67 26.59 -12.22
C GLN A 411 4.51 25.50 -12.88
N GLY A 412 5.44 25.91 -13.75
CA GLY A 412 6.40 25.02 -14.41
C GLY A 412 5.84 24.26 -15.62
N VAL A 413 4.53 24.29 -15.85
CA VAL A 413 3.92 23.69 -17.05
C VAL A 413 4.27 24.52 -18.28
N VAL A 414 4.79 23.84 -19.29
CA VAL A 414 5.19 24.41 -20.59
C VAL A 414 4.09 24.20 -21.63
N ALA A 415 3.49 23.01 -21.67
CA ALA A 415 2.47 22.66 -22.64
C ALA A 415 1.56 21.52 -22.13
N VAL A 416 0.37 21.40 -22.74
CA VAL A 416 -0.49 20.22 -22.65
C VAL A 416 -0.70 19.71 -24.06
N ILE A 417 -0.21 18.50 -24.34
CA ILE A 417 -0.23 17.86 -25.66
C ILE A 417 -1.38 16.86 -25.72
N SER A 418 -2.18 16.89 -26.78
CA SER A 418 -3.34 16.04 -27.00
C SER A 418 -3.33 15.44 -28.42
N CYS A 419 -4.38 14.70 -28.79
CA CYS A 419 -4.57 14.22 -30.16
C CYS A 419 -4.54 15.35 -31.21
N LYS A 420 -4.90 16.59 -30.82
CA LYS A 420 -4.91 17.77 -31.71
C LYS A 420 -3.52 18.29 -32.06
N ASP A 421 -2.52 17.93 -31.27
CA ASP A 421 -1.13 18.39 -31.42
C ASP A 421 -0.29 17.41 -32.26
N ILE A 422 -0.88 16.30 -32.67
CA ILE A 422 -0.26 15.37 -33.62
C ILE A 422 -0.16 16.08 -34.99
N PRO A 423 1.03 16.12 -35.63
CA PRO A 423 1.21 16.78 -36.92
C PRO A 423 0.22 16.29 -37.98
N THR A 424 -0.15 17.15 -38.93
CA THR A 424 -1.14 16.83 -40.00
C THR A 424 -0.71 15.65 -40.88
N ASN A 425 0.60 15.44 -41.04
CA ASN A 425 1.21 14.29 -41.72
C ASN A 425 1.45 13.08 -40.80
N GLY A 426 1.24 13.24 -39.49
CA GLY A 426 1.30 12.18 -38.50
C GLY A 426 -0.04 11.46 -38.33
N LYS A 427 -0.06 10.40 -37.50
CA LYS A 427 -1.27 9.65 -37.16
C LYS A 427 -1.33 9.33 -35.67
N ASN A 428 -2.53 9.37 -35.10
CA ASN A 428 -2.80 9.06 -33.70
C ASN A 428 -2.72 7.56 -33.41
N VAL A 429 -1.51 7.02 -33.28
CA VAL A 429 -1.29 5.57 -33.07
C VAL A 429 -0.48 5.32 -31.80
N GLY A 430 -1.15 4.75 -30.81
CA GLY A 430 -0.63 4.51 -29.47
C GLY A 430 -0.28 3.06 -29.15
N MET A 431 -0.72 2.11 -29.97
CA MET A 431 -0.42 0.70 -29.80
C MET A 431 -0.75 -0.01 -31.11
N LYS A 432 -0.01 -1.05 -31.47
CA LYS A 432 -0.36 -1.89 -32.61
C LYS A 432 -0.23 -3.36 -32.26
N THR A 433 -1.31 -4.12 -32.48
CA THR A 433 -1.37 -5.57 -32.25
C THR A 433 -1.94 -6.27 -33.46
N GLY A 434 -1.95 -7.61 -33.44
CA GLY A 434 -2.65 -8.41 -34.46
C GLY A 434 -4.18 -8.24 -34.45
N LEU A 435 -4.74 -7.57 -33.44
CA LEU A 435 -6.18 -7.31 -33.29
C LEU A 435 -6.58 -5.88 -33.70
N GLY A 436 -5.62 -5.03 -34.07
CA GLY A 436 -5.85 -3.63 -34.39
C GLY A 436 -4.87 -2.69 -33.71
N SER A 437 -5.16 -1.39 -33.81
CA SER A 437 -4.37 -0.32 -33.19
C SER A 437 -5.21 0.49 -32.20
N ASP A 438 -4.61 0.86 -31.07
CA ASP A 438 -5.18 1.87 -30.17
C ASP A 438 -4.62 3.25 -30.52
N HIS A 439 -5.33 4.30 -30.12
CA HIS A 439 -4.87 5.68 -30.22
C HIS A 439 -3.81 6.01 -29.17
N LEU A 440 -2.93 6.98 -29.47
CA LEU A 440 -1.96 7.51 -28.50
C LEU A 440 -2.67 8.38 -27.46
N PHE A 441 -3.57 9.24 -27.93
CA PHE A 441 -4.48 10.00 -27.09
C PHE A 441 -5.91 9.72 -27.54
N ALA A 442 -6.83 9.57 -26.58
CA ALA A 442 -8.25 9.51 -26.89
C ALA A 442 -8.68 10.75 -27.71
N GLU A 443 -9.63 10.55 -28.60
CA GLU A 443 -10.17 11.61 -29.48
C GLU A 443 -11.48 12.13 -28.88
N ASP A 444 -12.61 11.77 -29.48
CA ASP A 444 -13.93 12.24 -29.05
C ASP A 444 -14.47 11.46 -27.84
N PHE A 445 -14.06 10.19 -27.71
CA PHE A 445 -14.53 9.29 -26.66
C PHE A 445 -13.37 8.63 -25.95
N THR A 446 -13.53 8.42 -24.64
CA THR A 446 -12.74 7.45 -23.90
C THR A 446 -13.49 6.14 -23.78
N ILE A 447 -12.76 5.02 -23.88
CA ILE A 447 -13.29 3.65 -23.88
C ILE A 447 -12.77 2.80 -22.73
N SER A 448 -11.94 3.35 -21.84
CA SER A 448 -11.51 2.69 -20.62
C SER A 448 -11.00 3.65 -19.54
N VAL A 449 -11.12 3.26 -18.28
CA VAL A 449 -10.43 3.97 -17.19
C VAL A 449 -8.93 3.77 -17.34
N GLY A 450 -8.15 4.85 -17.29
CA GLY A 450 -6.70 4.81 -17.49
C GLY A 450 -6.24 5.02 -18.93
N GLU A 451 -7.14 5.28 -19.87
CA GLU A 451 -6.77 5.68 -21.23
C GLU A 451 -6.10 7.07 -21.24
N CYS A 452 -5.03 7.24 -22.02
CA CYS A 452 -4.32 8.50 -22.15
C CYS A 452 -5.18 9.52 -22.91
N LEU A 453 -5.45 10.68 -22.30
CA LEU A 453 -6.21 11.76 -22.94
C LEU A 453 -5.30 12.89 -23.44
N ALA A 454 -4.28 13.21 -22.66
CA ALA A 454 -3.29 14.24 -22.94
C ALA A 454 -2.00 13.99 -22.14
N LEU A 455 -0.93 14.72 -22.47
CA LEU A 455 0.34 14.73 -21.77
C LEU A 455 0.66 16.16 -21.32
N VAL A 456 0.77 16.38 -20.02
CA VAL A 456 1.32 17.61 -19.47
C VAL A 456 2.84 17.57 -19.59
N VAL A 457 3.44 18.64 -20.12
CA VAL A 457 4.88 18.82 -20.22
C VAL A 457 5.31 19.96 -19.31
N ALA A 458 6.27 19.72 -18.43
CA ALA A 458 6.77 20.70 -17.46
C ALA A 458 8.30 20.68 -17.32
N ASP A 459 8.85 21.69 -16.64
CA ASP A 459 10.28 21.83 -16.33
C ASP A 459 10.81 20.77 -15.33
N THR A 460 9.93 20.14 -14.54
CA THR A 460 10.26 19.07 -13.60
C THR A 460 9.18 17.99 -13.59
N GLN A 461 9.54 16.74 -13.30
CA GLN A 461 8.56 15.64 -13.15
C GLN A 461 7.50 15.97 -12.10
N ARG A 462 7.89 16.60 -10.98
CA ARG A 462 6.96 16.98 -9.92
C ARG A 462 5.90 17.98 -10.39
N HIS A 463 6.29 18.98 -11.19
CA HIS A 463 5.33 19.94 -11.74
C HIS A 463 4.41 19.27 -12.77
N ALA A 464 4.93 18.37 -13.61
CA ALA A 464 4.12 17.59 -14.55
C ALA A 464 3.07 16.73 -13.83
N ASP A 465 3.48 15.93 -12.83
CA ASP A 465 2.59 15.06 -12.06
C ASP A 465 1.50 15.86 -11.32
N ALA A 466 1.90 16.95 -10.63
CA ALA A 466 0.97 17.80 -9.91
C ALA A 466 -0.07 18.44 -10.84
N ALA A 467 0.38 18.96 -11.99
CA ALA A 467 -0.51 19.54 -12.99
C ALA A 467 -1.47 18.49 -13.59
N ALA A 468 -0.98 17.30 -13.96
CA ALA A 468 -1.81 16.23 -14.49
C ALA A 468 -2.92 15.81 -13.51
N ASN A 469 -2.63 15.80 -12.20
CA ASN A 469 -3.61 15.48 -11.16
C ASN A 469 -4.63 16.62 -10.92
N LEU A 470 -4.23 17.88 -11.11
CA LEU A 470 -5.11 19.05 -11.03
C LEU A 470 -5.99 19.24 -12.28
N ALA A 471 -5.68 18.58 -13.39
CA ALA A 471 -6.46 18.65 -14.60
C ALA A 471 -7.90 18.16 -14.37
N VAL A 472 -8.85 18.95 -14.84
CA VAL A 472 -10.27 18.63 -14.86
C VAL A 472 -10.64 18.22 -16.28
N VAL A 473 -11.23 17.03 -16.39
CA VAL A 473 -11.75 16.51 -17.65
C VAL A 473 -13.27 16.54 -17.57
N GLU A 474 -13.89 17.25 -18.50
CA GLU A 474 -15.33 17.30 -18.66
C GLU A 474 -15.79 16.14 -19.52
N TYR A 475 -16.72 15.35 -18.98
CA TYR A 475 -17.29 14.19 -19.63
C TYR A 475 -18.77 14.38 -19.84
N GLU A 476 -19.29 13.93 -20.97
CA GLU A 476 -20.70 13.66 -21.14
C GLU A 476 -20.94 12.15 -21.17
N THR A 477 -21.88 11.70 -20.35
CA THR A 477 -22.30 10.30 -20.25
C THR A 477 -23.79 10.11 -20.51
N GLU A 478 -24.51 11.21 -20.70
CA GLU A 478 -25.94 11.21 -21.02
C GLU A 478 -26.12 10.63 -22.44
N ASP A 479 -27.18 9.86 -22.65
CA ASP A 479 -27.50 9.19 -23.92
C ASP A 479 -26.47 8.18 -24.46
N LEU A 480 -25.44 7.83 -23.69
CA LEU A 480 -24.49 6.76 -24.04
C LEU A 480 -24.95 5.40 -23.51
N GLU A 481 -24.61 4.33 -24.24
CA GLU A 481 -24.78 2.99 -23.71
C GLU A 481 -23.94 2.75 -22.44
N PRO A 482 -24.43 1.95 -21.49
CA PRO A 482 -23.62 1.52 -20.36
C PRO A 482 -22.35 0.80 -20.81
N PRO A 483 -21.20 1.04 -20.13
CA PRO A 483 -19.94 0.40 -20.47
C PRO A 483 -20.01 -1.11 -20.27
N ILE A 484 -19.26 -1.85 -21.09
CA ILE A 484 -19.12 -3.30 -20.97
C ILE A 484 -17.94 -3.59 -20.04
N LEU A 485 -18.22 -4.13 -18.85
CA LEU A 485 -17.21 -4.33 -17.80
C LEU A 485 -16.92 -5.81 -17.48
N SER A 486 -17.67 -6.74 -18.08
CA SER A 486 -17.53 -8.18 -17.88
C SER A 486 -17.50 -8.93 -19.21
N VAL A 487 -16.88 -10.11 -19.21
CA VAL A 487 -16.86 -11.00 -20.39
C VAL A 487 -18.28 -11.47 -20.72
N GLU A 488 -19.09 -11.73 -19.70
CA GLU A 488 -20.48 -12.14 -19.83
C GLU A 488 -21.32 -11.06 -20.53
N ASP A 489 -21.12 -9.80 -20.20
CA ASP A 489 -21.84 -8.70 -20.85
C ASP A 489 -21.35 -8.47 -22.28
N ALA A 490 -20.04 -8.63 -22.54
CA ALA A 490 -19.49 -8.59 -23.90
C ALA A 490 -20.12 -9.67 -24.79
N VAL A 491 -20.23 -10.90 -24.29
CA VAL A 491 -20.88 -12.01 -25.00
C VAL A 491 -22.37 -11.75 -25.23
N LYS A 492 -23.11 -11.29 -24.21
CA LYS A 492 -24.55 -10.96 -24.36
C LYS A 492 -24.79 -9.88 -25.40
N LYS A 493 -23.92 -8.87 -25.46
CA LYS A 493 -23.99 -7.77 -26.43
C LYS A 493 -23.33 -8.09 -27.77
N SER A 494 -22.77 -9.29 -27.96
CA SER A 494 -21.98 -9.66 -29.14
C SER A 494 -20.85 -8.65 -29.45
N SER A 495 -20.26 -8.06 -28.43
CA SER A 495 -19.14 -7.13 -28.53
C SER A 495 -17.82 -7.92 -28.45
N MET A 496 -17.35 -8.38 -29.60
CA MET A 496 -16.19 -9.28 -29.71
C MET A 496 -15.16 -8.72 -30.70
N PHE A 497 -13.88 -8.97 -30.44
CA PHE A 497 -12.83 -8.69 -31.42
C PHE A 497 -12.92 -9.64 -32.62
N GLU A 498 -12.64 -9.13 -33.82
CA GLU A 498 -12.41 -9.98 -34.97
C GLU A 498 -11.09 -10.74 -34.80
N ILE A 499 -11.17 -12.07 -34.80
CA ILE A 499 -10.02 -12.95 -34.59
C ILE A 499 -9.58 -13.52 -35.94
N ASN A 500 -8.26 -13.52 -36.18
CA ASN A 500 -7.70 -14.11 -37.39
C ASN A 500 -8.01 -15.63 -37.44
N PRO A 501 -8.50 -16.17 -38.58
CA PRO A 501 -8.86 -17.58 -38.71
C PRO A 501 -7.82 -18.61 -38.24
N PHE A 502 -6.52 -18.30 -38.33
CA PHE A 502 -5.48 -19.25 -37.89
C PHE A 502 -5.47 -19.47 -36.36
N LEU A 503 -6.09 -18.58 -35.58
CA LEU A 503 -6.21 -18.70 -34.13
C LEU A 503 -7.43 -19.51 -33.70
N TYR A 504 -8.34 -19.86 -34.61
CA TYR A 504 -9.48 -20.70 -34.26
C TYR A 504 -9.02 -22.12 -33.89
N PRO A 505 -9.51 -22.67 -32.78
CA PRO A 505 -9.18 -24.03 -32.41
C PRO A 505 -9.71 -25.00 -33.47
N GLN A 506 -8.87 -25.95 -33.87
CA GLN A 506 -9.30 -27.03 -34.76
C GLN A 506 -9.92 -28.15 -33.92
N GLN A 507 -11.04 -28.69 -34.39
CA GLN A 507 -11.64 -29.85 -33.76
C GLN A 507 -10.73 -31.08 -33.93
N VAL A 508 -10.36 -31.70 -32.82
CA VAL A 508 -9.60 -32.96 -32.80
C VAL A 508 -10.54 -34.09 -32.36
N GLY A 509 -10.83 -35.02 -33.28
CA GLY A 509 -11.71 -36.16 -33.00
C GLY A 509 -13.21 -35.83 -32.93
N ASP A 510 -13.99 -36.75 -32.35
CA ASP A 510 -15.44 -36.66 -32.19
C ASP A 510 -15.80 -36.54 -30.70
N THR A 511 -16.04 -35.31 -30.24
CA THR A 511 -16.33 -35.00 -28.84
C THR A 511 -17.62 -35.65 -28.34
N SER A 512 -18.63 -35.77 -29.21
CA SER A 512 -19.91 -36.40 -28.87
C SER A 512 -19.76 -37.90 -28.61
N LYS A 513 -18.99 -38.60 -29.44
CA LYS A 513 -18.66 -40.02 -29.20
C LYS A 513 -17.84 -40.19 -27.93
N GLY A 514 -16.83 -39.33 -27.72
CA GLY A 514 -16.02 -39.35 -26.50
C GLY A 514 -16.86 -39.19 -25.24
N MET A 515 -17.77 -38.21 -25.22
CA MET A 515 -18.67 -37.97 -24.08
C MET A 515 -19.66 -39.12 -23.83
N ALA A 516 -20.18 -39.74 -24.90
CA ALA A 516 -21.09 -40.88 -24.78
C ALA A 516 -20.39 -42.12 -24.19
N ALA A 517 -19.13 -42.35 -24.54
CA ALA A 517 -18.35 -43.48 -24.07
C ALA A 517 -17.73 -43.28 -22.67
N ALA A 518 -17.72 -42.05 -22.14
CA ALA A 518 -17.11 -41.75 -20.85
C ALA A 518 -17.90 -42.33 -19.66
N ASP A 519 -17.20 -43.03 -18.77
CA ASP A 519 -17.76 -43.61 -17.52
C ASP A 519 -18.24 -42.54 -16.53
N HIS A 520 -17.57 -41.37 -16.52
CA HIS A 520 -17.92 -40.21 -15.71
C HIS A 520 -18.07 -38.98 -16.60
N ARG A 521 -19.15 -38.22 -16.40
CA ARG A 521 -19.49 -37.06 -17.21
C ARG A 521 -19.63 -35.82 -16.35
N ILE A 522 -18.92 -34.76 -16.70
CA ILE A 522 -19.13 -33.43 -16.16
C ILE A 522 -20.06 -32.71 -17.12
N ILE A 523 -21.31 -32.48 -16.72
CA ILE A 523 -22.33 -31.89 -17.60
C ILE A 523 -22.07 -30.40 -17.83
N SER A 524 -21.63 -29.69 -16.81
CA SER A 524 -21.21 -28.29 -16.90
C SER A 524 -20.25 -27.97 -15.76
N SER A 525 -19.26 -27.13 -16.05
CA SER A 525 -18.36 -26.54 -15.08
C SER A 525 -17.97 -25.15 -15.57
N GLU A 526 -17.87 -24.21 -14.64
CA GLU A 526 -17.39 -22.85 -14.90
C GLU A 526 -16.16 -22.60 -14.04
N ILE A 527 -15.12 -22.06 -14.66
CA ILE A 527 -13.89 -21.66 -13.98
C ILE A 527 -13.61 -20.22 -14.35
N ARG A 528 -13.43 -19.37 -13.34
CA ARG A 528 -13.02 -17.97 -13.51
C ARG A 528 -11.57 -17.83 -13.07
N LEU A 529 -10.74 -17.29 -13.94
CA LEU A 529 -9.35 -16.97 -13.66
C LEU A 529 -9.22 -15.46 -13.52
N GLY A 530 -8.60 -15.00 -12.44
CA GLY A 530 -8.32 -13.59 -12.25
C GLY A 530 -7.24 -13.08 -13.21
N SER A 531 -7.24 -11.78 -13.45
CA SER A 531 -6.18 -11.11 -14.20
C SER A 531 -4.89 -11.02 -13.37
N GLN A 532 -3.76 -10.82 -14.05
CA GLN A 532 -2.46 -10.62 -13.43
C GLN A 532 -1.85 -9.29 -13.88
N TYR A 533 -1.38 -8.50 -12.92
CA TYR A 533 -0.56 -7.33 -13.22
C TYR A 533 0.91 -7.74 -13.28
N VAL A 534 1.62 -7.28 -14.31
CA VAL A 534 3.00 -7.70 -14.61
C VAL A 534 4.00 -7.31 -13.52
N PHE A 535 3.87 -6.10 -12.97
CA PHE A 535 4.69 -5.59 -11.87
C PHE A 535 6.21 -5.64 -12.15
N TYR A 536 6.64 -5.21 -13.34
CA TYR A 536 8.06 -4.96 -13.59
C TYR A 536 8.60 -3.85 -12.69
N MET A 537 9.86 -3.97 -12.24
CA MET A 537 10.44 -3.07 -11.23
C MET A 537 10.88 -1.73 -11.82
N GLU A 538 11.40 -1.73 -13.04
CA GLU A 538 11.52 -0.51 -13.85
C GLU A 538 10.16 -0.29 -14.50
N THR A 539 9.50 0.83 -14.25
CA THR A 539 8.21 1.19 -14.88
C THR A 539 8.38 1.49 -16.38
N GLN A 540 7.32 1.91 -17.07
CA GLN A 540 7.48 2.43 -18.43
C GLN A 540 8.30 3.73 -18.37
N THR A 541 9.37 3.79 -19.16
CA THR A 541 10.30 4.92 -19.17
C THR A 541 10.87 5.10 -20.57
N ALA A 542 10.86 6.35 -21.05
CA ALA A 542 11.48 6.76 -22.30
C ALA A 542 12.14 8.14 -22.14
N LEU A 543 13.26 8.34 -22.85
CA LEU A 543 13.93 9.64 -23.02
C LEU A 543 14.06 9.89 -24.51
N ALA A 544 13.39 10.93 -24.99
CA ALA A 544 13.44 11.37 -26.38
C ALA A 544 14.33 12.60 -26.52
N VAL A 545 15.31 12.55 -27.41
CA VAL A 545 16.29 13.62 -27.66
C VAL A 545 16.22 13.97 -29.15
N PRO A 546 15.62 15.13 -29.50
CA PRO A 546 15.67 15.65 -30.86
C PRO A 546 17.12 15.86 -31.32
N ASP A 547 17.36 15.62 -32.59
CA ASP A 547 18.66 15.73 -33.25
C ASP A 547 18.54 16.61 -34.52
N GLU A 548 19.65 16.83 -35.23
CA GLU A 548 19.64 17.57 -36.49
C GLU A 548 18.77 16.91 -37.59
N ASP A 549 18.46 17.68 -38.63
CA ASP A 549 17.71 17.19 -39.81
C ASP A 549 16.36 16.50 -39.48
N ASN A 550 15.62 17.06 -38.52
CA ASN A 550 14.33 16.53 -38.08
C ASN A 550 14.43 15.05 -37.65
N SER A 551 15.53 14.69 -37.00
CA SER A 551 15.79 13.36 -36.46
C SER A 551 15.56 13.31 -34.95
N ILE A 552 15.39 12.09 -34.42
CA ILE A 552 15.17 11.89 -32.99
C ILE A 552 15.79 10.57 -32.52
N VAL A 553 16.48 10.63 -31.38
CA VAL A 553 16.96 9.44 -30.65
C VAL A 553 16.05 9.20 -29.46
N VAL A 554 15.52 7.99 -29.34
CA VAL A 554 14.65 7.57 -28.24
C VAL A 554 15.31 6.44 -27.47
N TYR A 555 15.69 6.70 -26.23
CA TYR A 555 16.06 5.66 -25.28
C TYR A 555 14.78 5.12 -24.67
N SER A 556 14.47 3.85 -24.87
CA SER A 556 13.20 3.27 -24.44
C SER A 556 13.40 1.94 -23.73
N SER A 557 12.71 1.79 -22.60
CA SER A 557 12.57 0.52 -21.91
C SER A 557 11.48 -0.30 -22.63
N SER A 558 11.85 -0.99 -23.70
CA SER A 558 10.91 -1.78 -24.53
C SER A 558 11.45 -3.17 -24.85
N GLN A 559 10.56 -4.15 -25.03
CA GLN A 559 10.91 -5.47 -25.57
C GLN A 559 10.95 -5.46 -27.11
N THR A 560 10.41 -4.42 -27.75
CA THR A 560 10.15 -4.35 -29.18
C THR A 560 10.51 -2.97 -29.73
N PRO A 561 11.80 -2.58 -29.72
CA PRO A 561 12.24 -1.26 -30.17
C PRO A 561 11.86 -0.94 -31.62
N GLN A 562 11.72 -1.97 -32.48
CA GLN A 562 11.23 -1.84 -33.86
C GLN A 562 9.82 -1.25 -33.95
N TYR A 563 8.93 -1.59 -33.02
CA TYR A 563 7.58 -1.06 -33.04
C TYR A 563 7.51 0.33 -32.41
N VAL A 564 8.34 0.61 -31.39
CA VAL A 564 8.55 1.98 -30.88
C VAL A 564 8.99 2.90 -32.00
N HIS A 565 9.96 2.43 -32.80
CA HIS A 565 10.51 3.14 -33.94
C HIS A 565 9.44 3.52 -34.97
N THR A 566 8.68 2.54 -35.49
CA THR A 566 7.59 2.79 -36.44
C THR A 566 6.47 3.65 -35.84
N SER A 567 6.09 3.44 -34.57
CA SER A 567 5.04 4.23 -33.92
C SER A 567 5.45 5.70 -33.77
N VAL A 568 6.68 5.98 -33.32
CA VAL A 568 7.19 7.36 -33.20
C VAL A 568 7.25 8.04 -34.57
N ALA A 569 7.79 7.36 -35.59
CA ALA A 569 7.84 7.91 -36.96
C ALA A 569 6.43 8.22 -37.48
N THR A 570 5.48 7.31 -37.25
CA THR A 570 4.08 7.46 -37.66
C THR A 570 3.38 8.62 -36.95
N CYS A 571 3.56 8.76 -35.62
CA CYS A 571 2.98 9.85 -34.85
C CYS A 571 3.55 11.21 -35.26
N LEU A 572 4.86 11.30 -35.49
CA LEU A 572 5.51 12.55 -35.91
C LEU A 572 5.34 12.86 -37.41
N GLY A 573 4.90 11.89 -38.22
CA GLY A 573 4.78 12.04 -39.67
C GLY A 573 6.13 12.17 -40.38
N ILE A 574 7.21 11.65 -39.79
CA ILE A 574 8.57 11.75 -40.32
C ILE A 574 9.04 10.40 -40.90
N PRO A 575 10.03 10.41 -41.81
CA PRO A 575 10.61 9.19 -42.33
C PRO A 575 11.18 8.29 -41.22
N GLU A 576 11.02 6.98 -41.35
CA GLU A 576 11.53 6.02 -40.36
C GLU A 576 13.05 6.10 -40.14
N ASN A 577 13.83 6.45 -41.18
CA ASN A 577 15.28 6.62 -41.05
C ASN A 577 15.68 7.83 -40.17
N ASN A 578 14.76 8.75 -39.87
CA ASN A 578 14.97 9.87 -38.97
C ASN A 578 14.71 9.51 -37.50
N VAL A 579 14.23 8.30 -37.21
CA VAL A 579 13.99 7.82 -35.84
C VAL A 579 15.02 6.75 -35.49
N ARG A 580 15.68 6.90 -34.34
CA ARG A 580 16.57 5.88 -33.78
C ARG A 580 16.11 5.48 -32.38
N VAL A 581 15.75 4.22 -32.18
CA VAL A 581 15.39 3.69 -30.86
C VAL A 581 16.52 2.86 -30.27
N ILE A 582 16.87 3.13 -29.02
CA ILE A 582 17.94 2.44 -28.28
C ILE A 582 17.36 1.79 -27.02
N THR A 583 17.45 0.46 -26.94
CA THR A 583 17.14 -0.30 -25.73
C THR A 583 18.38 -1.09 -25.31
N ARG A 584 19.05 -0.67 -24.23
CA ARG A 584 20.24 -1.37 -23.71
C ARG A 584 19.88 -2.58 -22.86
N ARG A 585 18.90 -2.42 -21.97
CA ARG A 585 18.40 -3.41 -21.00
C ARG A 585 17.00 -2.99 -20.53
N VAL A 586 16.26 -3.91 -19.93
CA VAL A 586 14.91 -3.69 -19.41
C VAL A 586 14.79 -4.33 -18.02
N GLY A 587 14.36 -3.56 -17.03
CA GLY A 587 14.17 -3.94 -15.61
C GLY A 587 12.89 -4.75 -15.38
N GLY A 588 12.70 -5.81 -16.16
CA GLY A 588 11.49 -6.62 -16.23
C GLY A 588 10.54 -6.13 -17.32
N GLY A 589 10.01 -7.06 -18.12
CA GLY A 589 9.09 -6.76 -19.22
C GLY A 589 7.88 -7.67 -19.23
N PHE A 590 8.10 -8.99 -19.23
CA PHE A 590 7.08 -10.04 -19.12
C PHE A 590 5.87 -9.87 -20.06
N GLY A 591 6.10 -9.31 -21.25
CA GLY A 591 5.07 -9.02 -22.25
C GLY A 591 4.46 -7.63 -22.12
N GLY A 592 4.42 -7.04 -20.92
CA GLY A 592 3.86 -5.71 -20.69
C GLY A 592 4.62 -4.57 -21.38
N LYS A 593 5.91 -4.77 -21.67
CA LYS A 593 6.76 -3.83 -22.43
C LYS A 593 6.95 -4.22 -23.90
N ALA A 594 6.17 -5.19 -24.40
CA ALA A 594 6.16 -5.58 -25.81
C ALA A 594 5.01 -4.95 -26.59
N VAL A 595 4.06 -4.31 -25.92
CA VAL A 595 2.84 -3.77 -26.54
C VAL A 595 2.57 -2.36 -26.02
N LYS A 596 2.49 -2.17 -24.70
CA LYS A 596 2.16 -0.87 -24.07
C LYS A 596 3.35 0.08 -23.91
N SER A 597 4.48 -0.17 -24.58
CA SER A 597 5.70 0.67 -24.50
C SER A 597 5.99 1.44 -25.80
N MET A 598 5.05 1.46 -26.74
CA MET A 598 5.14 2.16 -28.02
C MET A 598 3.86 2.98 -28.08
N PRO A 599 3.82 4.32 -28.04
CA PRO A 599 4.81 5.37 -27.74
C PRO A 599 5.03 5.68 -26.25
#